data_AF-A0A497QAR3-F1
#
_entry.id   AF-A0A497QAR3-F1
#
_cell.length_a   1.000
_cell.length_b   1.000
_cell.length_c   1.000
_cell.angle_alpha   90.00
_cell.angle_beta   90.00
_cell.angle_gamma   90.00
#
_symmetry.space_group_name_H-M   'P 1'
#
loop_
_entity.id
_entity.type
_entity.pdbx_description
1 polymer ?
#
loop_
_entity_poly.entity_id
_entity_poly.type
_entity_poly.pdbx_seq_one_letter_code
_entity_poly.pdbx_strand_id
1 'polypeptide(L)'
;MKYSFDTSALIVPYRHWPGFDLMPSLWNLFNSLIQKGVVVASREVHVEISQKDDELLKWVNDRKGMFIEVDEKQQQIVSEIVNRFPTWIDPDSTRNNADPYVIALAVQHNLVVVSNERGGGPTKPKIPFVCETYHVRHLRIDDFLREVGWHA
;
A
#
# COMPACT_ATOMS: atom_id res chain seq x y z
N MET A 1 -16.20 -1.90 1.91
CA MET A 1 -14.99 -1.88 1.06
C MET A 1 -13.79 -2.02 1.98
N LYS A 2 -12.72 -2.68 1.54
CA LYS A 2 -11.43 -2.74 2.25
C LYS A 2 -10.31 -2.34 1.30
N TYR A 3 -9.21 -1.85 1.85
CA TYR A 3 -8.13 -1.24 1.08
C TYR A 3 -6.78 -1.89 1.41
N SER A 4 -6.00 -2.18 0.38
CA SER A 4 -4.61 -2.61 0.47
C SER A 4 -3.72 -1.38 0.28
N PHE A 5 -3.10 -0.92 1.36
CA PHE A 5 -2.23 0.25 1.32
C PHE A 5 -0.83 -0.13 0.84
N ASP A 6 -0.35 0.60 -0.14
CA ASP A 6 1.05 0.68 -0.48
C ASP A 6 1.81 1.58 0.52
N THR A 7 3.13 1.39 0.60
CA THR A 7 4.04 2.23 1.39
C THR A 7 3.88 3.72 1.06
N SER A 8 3.68 4.07 -0.22
CA SER A 8 3.48 5.47 -0.62
C SER A 8 2.18 6.08 -0.09
N ALA A 9 1.15 5.28 0.22
CA ALA A 9 -0.10 5.77 0.81
C ALA A 9 0.10 6.30 2.24
N LEU A 10 1.16 5.88 2.92
CA LEU A 10 1.55 6.36 4.27
C LEU A 10 2.69 7.37 4.20
N ILE A 11 3.72 7.11 3.38
CA ILE A 11 4.89 7.99 3.26
C ILE A 11 4.51 9.34 2.68
N VAL A 12 3.66 9.39 1.65
CA VAL A 12 3.36 10.67 0.99
C VAL A 12 2.64 11.63 1.94
N PRO A 13 1.56 11.24 2.64
CA PRO A 13 0.97 12.08 3.68
C PRO A 13 1.99 12.53 4.73
N TYR A 14 2.81 11.61 5.23
CA TYR A 14 3.80 11.93 6.27
C TYR A 14 4.87 12.93 5.82
N ARG A 15 5.33 12.84 4.57
CA ARG A 15 6.45 13.65 4.07
C ARG A 15 6.03 14.98 3.48
N HIS A 16 4.84 15.04 2.90
CA HIS A 16 4.45 16.15 2.04
C HIS A 16 3.25 16.94 2.56
N TRP A 17 2.56 16.44 3.59
CA TRP A 17 1.47 17.16 4.25
C TRP A 17 1.90 17.60 5.66
N PRO A 18 1.12 18.46 6.34
CA PRO A 18 1.40 18.81 7.72
C PRO A 18 1.51 17.56 8.61
N GLY A 19 2.43 17.63 9.57
CA GLY A 19 2.78 16.52 10.46
C GLY A 19 1.62 16.02 11.34
N PHE A 20 1.89 15.00 12.14
CA PHE A 20 0.90 14.35 13.00
C PHE A 20 0.15 15.34 13.92
N ASP A 21 0.86 16.32 14.45
CA ASP A 21 0.39 17.37 15.36
C ASP A 21 -0.49 18.42 14.66
N LEU A 22 -0.16 18.76 13.40
CA LEU A 22 -0.88 19.77 12.62
C LEU A 22 -2.08 19.21 11.85
N MET A 23 -2.12 17.89 11.62
CA MET A 23 -3.25 17.25 10.93
C MET A 23 -3.73 15.97 11.64
N PRO A 24 -4.13 16.06 12.93
CA PRO A 24 -4.53 14.90 13.71
C PRO A 24 -5.80 14.24 13.18
N SER A 25 -6.69 14.98 12.51
CA SER A 25 -7.93 14.45 11.94
C SER A 25 -7.66 13.34 10.91
N LEU A 26 -6.65 13.51 10.05
CA LEU A 26 -6.23 12.51 9.06
C LEU A 26 -5.71 11.24 9.74
N TRP A 27 -4.78 11.40 10.68
CA TRP A 27 -4.13 10.28 11.33
C TRP A 27 -5.06 9.51 12.27
N ASN A 28 -6.01 10.21 12.90
CA ASN A 28 -7.10 9.59 13.65
C ASN A 28 -8.04 8.80 12.74
N LEU A 29 -8.34 9.31 11.55
CA LEU A 29 -9.09 8.57 10.54
C LEU A 29 -8.37 7.29 10.13
N PHE A 30 -7.09 7.37 9.75
CA PHE A 30 -6.29 6.19 9.41
C PHE A 30 -6.29 5.17 10.55
N ASN A 31 -6.05 5.63 11.78
CA ASN A 31 -6.09 4.77 12.95
C ASN A 31 -7.44 4.06 13.13
N SER A 32 -8.56 4.78 12.99
CA SER A 32 -9.90 4.20 13.06
C SER A 32 -10.14 3.17 11.96
N LEU A 33 -9.72 3.44 10.72
CA LEU A 33 -9.91 2.52 9.60
C LEU A 33 -9.04 1.26 9.75
N ILE A 34 -7.82 1.39 10.26
CA ILE A 34 -6.93 0.27 10.58
C ILE A 34 -7.52 -0.59 11.69
N GLN A 35 -7.98 0.01 12.80
CA GLN A 35 -8.58 -0.72 13.92
C GLN A 35 -9.85 -1.47 13.51
N LYS A 36 -10.61 -0.95 12.53
CA LYS A 36 -11.78 -1.61 11.94
C LYS A 36 -11.43 -2.67 10.89
N GLY A 37 -10.15 -2.86 10.56
CA GLY A 37 -9.69 -3.77 9.51
C GLY A 37 -10.17 -3.36 8.11
N VAL A 38 -10.48 -2.07 7.92
CA VAL A 38 -10.87 -1.48 6.62
C VAL A 38 -9.64 -1.15 5.79
N VAL A 39 -8.57 -0.67 6.43
CA VAL A 39 -7.26 -0.48 5.82
C VAL A 39 -6.32 -1.55 6.35
N VAL A 40 -5.70 -2.28 5.43
CA VAL A 40 -4.67 -3.29 5.70
C VAL A 40 -3.51 -3.09 4.74
N ALA A 41 -2.36 -3.67 5.06
CA ALA A 41 -1.18 -3.68 4.19
C ALA A 41 -0.48 -5.04 4.30
N SER A 42 0.29 -5.42 3.28
CA SER A 42 1.14 -6.62 3.39
C SER A 42 2.28 -6.37 4.37
N ARG A 43 2.83 -7.42 4.98
CA ARG A 43 4.02 -7.32 5.82
C ARG A 43 5.20 -6.63 5.12
N GLU A 44 5.32 -6.78 3.82
CA GLU A 44 6.40 -6.18 3.01
C GLU A 44 6.35 -4.65 3.03
N VAL A 45 5.16 -4.05 3.19
CA VAL A 45 4.99 -2.61 3.39
C VAL A 45 5.61 -2.17 4.73
N HIS A 46 5.46 -2.98 5.78
CA HIS A 46 6.14 -2.71 7.07
C HIS A 46 7.66 -2.80 6.91
N VAL A 47 8.16 -3.80 6.20
CA VAL A 47 9.59 -3.99 5.93
C VAL A 47 10.17 -2.79 5.16
N GLU A 48 9.44 -2.26 4.19
CA GLU A 48 9.86 -1.09 3.42
C GLU A 48 9.85 0.19 4.26
N ILE A 49 8.80 0.44 5.05
CA ILE A 49 8.75 1.58 5.99
C ILE A 49 9.88 1.49 7.02
N SER A 50 10.21 0.28 7.47
CA SER A 50 11.29 0.02 8.45
C SER A 50 12.70 0.34 7.92
N GLN A 51 12.88 0.59 6.62
CA GLN A 51 14.16 1.04 6.07
C GLN A 51 14.54 2.46 6.52
N LYS A 52 13.60 3.21 7.10
CA LYS A 52 13.85 4.55 7.62
C LYS A 52 13.33 4.68 9.05
N ASP A 53 14.25 4.89 9.98
CA ASP A 53 13.93 5.07 11.40
C ASP A 53 13.47 6.51 11.67
N ASP A 54 12.16 6.75 11.57
CA ASP A 54 11.54 8.02 11.89
C ASP A 54 10.18 7.89 12.58
N GLU A 55 9.47 9.00 12.73
CA GLU A 55 8.20 9.05 13.45
C GLU A 55 7.10 8.22 12.76
N LEU A 56 7.16 8.07 11.44
CA LEU A 56 6.22 7.19 10.73
C LEU A 56 6.45 5.73 11.12
N LEU A 57 7.71 5.30 11.24
CA LEU A 57 8.03 3.94 11.71
C LEU A 57 7.45 3.69 13.11
N LYS A 58 7.63 4.64 14.03
CA LYS A 58 7.04 4.56 15.39
C LYS A 58 5.51 4.44 15.32
N TRP A 59 4.88 5.27 14.50
CA TRP A 59 3.43 5.26 14.32
C TRP A 59 2.91 3.92 13.76
N VAL A 60 3.56 3.32 12.76
CA VAL A 60 3.11 2.03 12.22
C VAL A 60 3.38 0.87 13.19
N ASN A 61 4.43 0.95 14.00
CA ASN A 61 4.78 -0.08 14.98
C ASN A 61 3.75 -0.21 16.11
N ASP A 62 3.06 0.88 16.45
CA ASP A 62 1.93 0.85 17.39
C ASP A 62 0.65 0.22 16.78
N ARG A 63 0.67 -0.03 15.46
CA ARG A 63 -0.49 -0.44 14.65
C ARG A 63 -0.22 -1.74 13.90
N LYS A 64 0.42 -2.72 14.56
CA LYS A 64 0.79 -4.01 13.96
C LYS A 64 -0.39 -4.76 13.33
N GLY A 65 -1.60 -4.57 13.85
CA GLY A 65 -2.83 -5.17 13.31
C GLY A 65 -3.21 -4.71 11.88
N MET A 66 -2.53 -3.69 11.33
CA MET A 66 -2.65 -3.30 9.94
C MET A 66 -1.99 -4.30 8.98
N PHE A 67 -0.93 -4.97 9.42
CA PHE A 67 -0.08 -5.78 8.55
C PHE A 67 -0.55 -7.23 8.51
N ILE A 68 -0.77 -7.74 7.30
CA ILE A 68 -1.17 -9.12 7.05
C ILE A 68 0.09 -9.90 6.67
N GLU A 69 0.30 -11.03 7.35
CA GLU A 69 1.37 -11.98 7.03
C GLU A 69 1.10 -12.64 5.68
N VAL A 70 2.17 -12.87 4.92
CA VAL A 70 2.08 -13.53 3.61
C VAL A 70 1.85 -15.02 3.80
N ASP A 71 0.73 -15.51 3.26
CA ASP A 71 0.42 -16.94 3.21
C ASP A 71 0.83 -17.56 1.86
N GLU A 72 0.72 -18.89 1.75
CA GLU A 72 1.08 -19.62 0.54
C GLU A 72 0.28 -19.18 -0.70
N LYS A 73 -1.00 -18.82 -0.52
CA LYS A 73 -1.86 -18.37 -1.62
C LYS A 73 -1.42 -17.01 -2.12
N GLN A 74 -1.09 -16.09 -1.22
CA GLN A 74 -0.57 -14.78 -1.57
C GLN A 74 0.77 -14.93 -2.29
N GLN A 75 1.65 -15.83 -1.82
CA GLN A 75 2.94 -16.11 -2.45
C GLN A 75 2.80 -16.65 -3.89
N GLN A 76 1.79 -17.49 -4.14
CA GLN A 76 1.49 -17.98 -5.50
C GLN A 76 1.07 -16.83 -6.42
N ILE A 77 0.18 -15.95 -5.95
CA ILE A 77 -0.28 -14.78 -6.72
C ILE A 77 0.90 -13.83 -6.98
N VAL A 78 1.75 -13.58 -5.98
CA VAL A 78 2.97 -12.77 -6.15
C VAL A 78 3.84 -13.38 -7.25
N SER A 79 4.07 -14.69 -7.21
CA SER A 79 4.89 -15.39 -8.20
C SER A 79 4.30 -15.27 -9.62
N GLU A 80 2.97 -15.35 -9.77
CA GLU A 80 2.28 -15.06 -11.04
C GLU A 80 2.54 -13.63 -11.52
N ILE A 81 2.39 -12.64 -10.64
CA ILE A 81 2.65 -11.22 -10.93
C ILE A 81 4.08 -11.00 -11.39
N VAL A 82 5.07 -11.50 -10.64
CA VAL A 82 6.50 -11.34 -10.96
C VAL A 82 6.83 -11.98 -12.30
N ASN A 83 6.35 -13.20 -12.55
CA ASN A 83 6.62 -13.91 -13.80
C ASN A 83 5.98 -13.23 -15.01
N ARG A 84 4.83 -12.57 -14.82
CA ARG A 84 4.16 -11.81 -15.88
C ARG A 84 4.83 -10.46 -16.14
N PHE A 85 5.46 -9.87 -15.13
CA PHE A 85 6.12 -8.57 -15.19
C PHE A 85 7.59 -8.65 -14.74
N PRO A 86 8.45 -9.40 -15.45
CA PRO A 86 9.81 -9.69 -15.00
C PRO A 86 10.72 -8.46 -14.95
N THR A 87 10.38 -7.37 -15.65
CA THR A 87 11.12 -6.10 -15.62
C THR A 87 10.67 -5.16 -14.49
N TRP A 88 9.64 -5.53 -13.73
CA TRP A 88 9.08 -4.67 -12.69
C TRP A 88 9.85 -4.75 -11.38
N ILE A 89 10.38 -5.93 -11.08
CA ILE A 89 11.22 -6.18 -9.91
C ILE A 89 12.65 -6.23 -10.39
N ASP A 90 13.50 -5.45 -9.73
CA ASP A 90 14.94 -5.51 -9.92
C ASP A 90 15.51 -6.38 -8.78
N PRO A 91 16.03 -7.59 -9.07
CA PRO A 91 16.57 -8.50 -8.06
C PRO A 91 17.73 -7.90 -7.25
N ASP A 92 18.43 -6.92 -7.82
CA ASP A 92 19.57 -6.25 -7.19
C ASP A 92 19.15 -4.99 -6.41
N SER A 93 17.85 -4.67 -6.43
CA SER A 93 17.26 -3.50 -5.77
C SER A 93 16.38 -3.92 -4.59
N THR A 94 16.47 -3.16 -3.50
CA THR A 94 15.52 -3.27 -2.38
C THR A 94 14.21 -2.53 -2.62
N ARG A 95 14.11 -1.72 -3.69
CA ARG A 95 12.95 -0.90 -4.04
C ARG A 95 11.88 -1.72 -4.78
N ASN A 96 10.61 -1.45 -4.48
CA ASN A 96 9.42 -2.07 -5.09
C ASN A 96 9.19 -3.55 -4.74
N ASN A 97 9.89 -4.08 -3.73
CA ASN A 97 9.64 -5.44 -3.26
C ASN A 97 8.26 -5.60 -2.62
N ALA A 98 7.64 -4.52 -2.14
CA ALA A 98 6.31 -4.54 -1.56
C ALA A 98 5.19 -4.50 -2.61
N ASP A 99 5.38 -3.85 -3.76
CA ASP A 99 4.31 -3.60 -4.75
C ASP A 99 3.57 -4.88 -5.21
N PRO A 100 4.27 -5.98 -5.57
CA PRO A 100 3.59 -7.22 -5.95
C PRO A 100 2.74 -7.79 -4.82
N TYR A 101 3.18 -7.66 -3.56
CA TYR A 101 2.47 -8.15 -2.39
C TYR A 101 1.24 -7.30 -2.07
N VAL A 102 1.32 -5.98 -2.25
CA VAL A 102 0.18 -5.05 -2.12
C VAL A 102 -0.93 -5.45 -3.10
N ILE A 103 -0.59 -5.73 -4.35
CA ILE A 103 -1.55 -6.16 -5.37
C ILE A 103 -2.04 -7.58 -5.09
N ALA A 104 -1.16 -8.52 -4.74
CA ALA A 104 -1.55 -9.88 -4.43
C ALA A 104 -2.53 -9.96 -3.26
N LEU A 105 -2.31 -9.16 -2.20
CA LEU A 105 -3.24 -9.04 -1.08
C LEU A 105 -4.62 -8.57 -1.55
N ALA A 106 -4.64 -7.60 -2.47
CA ALA A 106 -5.88 -7.08 -3.04
C ALA A 106 -6.60 -8.10 -3.93
N VAL A 107 -5.88 -8.86 -4.76
CA VAL A 107 -6.44 -9.96 -5.56
C VAL A 107 -7.02 -11.04 -4.65
N GLN A 108 -6.28 -11.45 -3.62
CA GLN A 108 -6.68 -12.52 -2.72
C GLN A 108 -7.95 -12.20 -1.92
N HIS A 109 -8.08 -10.96 -1.46
CA HIS A 109 -9.16 -10.53 -0.55
C HIS A 109 -10.19 -9.58 -1.19
N ASN A 110 -10.12 -9.38 -2.51
CA ASN A 110 -10.98 -8.46 -3.26
C ASN A 110 -10.95 -7.03 -2.68
N LEU A 111 -9.75 -6.48 -2.53
CA LEU A 111 -9.49 -5.15 -1.97
C LEU A 111 -9.25 -4.12 -3.07
N VAL A 112 -9.35 -2.84 -2.69
CA VAL A 112 -8.92 -1.72 -3.53
C VAL A 112 -7.48 -1.36 -3.16
N VAL A 113 -6.58 -1.25 -4.13
CA VAL A 113 -5.19 -0.82 -3.88
C VAL A 113 -5.16 0.70 -3.75
N VAL A 114 -4.46 1.20 -2.74
CA VAL A 114 -4.20 2.63 -2.56
C VAL A 114 -2.70 2.87 -2.63
N SER A 115 -2.26 3.64 -3.63
CA SER A 115 -0.87 4.10 -3.76
C SER A 115 -0.84 5.50 -4.35
N ASN A 116 0.27 6.23 -4.23
CA ASN A 116 0.39 7.57 -4.83
C ASN A 116 1.04 7.56 -6.22
N GLU A 117 1.09 6.40 -6.88
CA GLU A 117 1.64 6.25 -8.23
C GLU A 117 0.65 6.65 -9.34
N ARG A 118 1.20 6.87 -10.54
CA ARG A 118 0.44 7.15 -11.77
C ARG A 118 1.03 6.42 -12.97
N GLY A 119 0.13 5.94 -13.83
CA GLY A 119 0.45 5.32 -15.11
C GLY A 119 1.22 4.02 -14.95
N GLY A 120 2.25 3.87 -15.76
CA GLY A 120 2.95 2.60 -15.97
C GLY A 120 2.63 2.06 -17.36
N GLY A 121 3.36 1.02 -17.76
CA GLY A 121 3.15 0.37 -19.04
C GLY A 121 3.90 -0.96 -19.10
N PRO A 122 3.80 -1.67 -20.23
CA PRO A 122 4.37 -3.01 -20.36
C PRO A 122 5.90 -3.05 -20.21
N THR A 123 6.59 -1.98 -20.60
CA THR A 123 8.06 -1.89 -20.50
C THR A 123 8.56 -1.43 -19.15
N LYS A 124 7.78 -0.58 -18.47
CA LYS A 124 8.06 -0.07 -17.12
C LYS A 124 6.78 -0.15 -16.28
N PRO A 125 6.48 -1.35 -15.74
CA PRO A 125 5.27 -1.54 -14.96
C PRO A 125 5.31 -0.70 -13.68
N LYS A 126 4.12 -0.37 -13.18
CA LYS A 126 3.85 0.36 -11.94
C LYS A 126 2.56 -0.16 -11.34
N ILE A 127 2.29 0.14 -10.07
CA ILE A 127 1.08 -0.32 -9.38
C ILE A 127 -0.21 -0.09 -10.20
N PRO A 128 -0.50 1.10 -10.77
CA PRO A 128 -1.77 1.33 -11.47
C PRO A 128 -1.93 0.45 -12.71
N PHE A 129 -0.87 0.32 -13.52
CA PHE A 129 -0.87 -0.53 -14.71
C PHE A 129 -1.02 -2.02 -14.39
N VAL A 130 -0.37 -2.50 -13.33
CA VAL A 130 -0.49 -3.89 -12.90
C VAL A 130 -1.86 -4.16 -12.30
N CYS A 131 -2.39 -3.23 -11.49
CA CYS A 131 -3.76 -3.32 -10.97
C CYS A 131 -4.80 -3.44 -12.11
N GLU A 132 -4.67 -2.61 -13.16
CA GLU A 132 -5.53 -2.68 -14.34
C GLU A 132 -5.48 -4.07 -15.01
N THR A 133 -4.28 -4.65 -15.14
CA THR A 133 -4.09 -5.97 -15.75
C THR A 133 -4.74 -7.11 -14.94
N TYR A 134 -4.79 -6.98 -13.61
CA TYR A 134 -5.43 -7.93 -12.71
C TYR A 134 -6.88 -7.56 -12.36
N HIS A 135 -7.46 -6.54 -13.02
CA HIS A 135 -8.79 -6.02 -12.72
C HIS A 135 -9.00 -5.62 -11.25
N VAL A 136 -7.93 -5.18 -10.60
CA VAL A 136 -7.95 -4.63 -9.24
C VAL A 136 -8.20 -3.13 -9.33
N ARG A 137 -9.17 -2.64 -8.56
CA ARG A 137 -9.42 -1.20 -8.47
C ARG A 137 -8.25 -0.53 -7.78
N HIS A 138 -7.74 0.55 -8.37
CA HIS A 138 -6.67 1.38 -7.83
C HIS A 138 -7.20 2.78 -7.51
N LEU A 139 -6.77 3.35 -6.40
CA LEU A 139 -7.02 4.73 -6.00
C LEU A 139 -5.72 5.42 -5.62
N ARG A 140 -5.67 6.72 -5.86
CA ARG A 140 -4.67 7.58 -5.21
C ARG A 140 -5.13 8.01 -3.84
N ILE A 141 -4.20 8.47 -3.01
CA ILE A 141 -4.50 8.84 -1.63
C ILE A 141 -5.60 9.91 -1.53
N ASP A 142 -5.64 10.86 -2.46
CA ASP A 142 -6.68 11.89 -2.50
C ASP A 142 -8.07 11.33 -2.87
N ASP A 143 -8.13 10.36 -3.79
CA ASP A 143 -9.38 9.69 -4.15
C ASP A 143 -9.89 8.77 -3.03
N PHE A 144 -8.96 8.07 -2.37
CA PHE A 144 -9.25 7.29 -1.17
C PHE A 144 -9.86 8.17 -0.08
N LEU A 145 -9.26 9.34 0.22
CA LEU A 145 -9.75 10.25 1.25
C LEU A 145 -11.15 10.79 0.96
N ARG A 146 -11.43 11.12 -0.30
CA ARG A 146 -12.80 11.48 -0.73
C ARG A 146 -13.78 10.32 -0.52
N GLU A 147 -13.38 9.10 -0.87
CA GLU A 147 -14.24 7.91 -0.75
C GLU A 147 -14.59 7.56 0.70
N VAL A 148 -13.63 7.72 1.62
CA VAL A 148 -13.87 7.48 3.06
C VAL A 148 -14.47 8.69 3.79
N GLY A 149 -14.81 9.76 3.06
CA GLY A 149 -15.48 10.94 3.61
C GLY A 149 -14.60 11.80 4.51
N TRP A 150 -13.29 11.85 4.26
CA TRP A 150 -12.42 12.75 5.00
C TRP A 150 -12.59 14.20 4.51
N HIS A 151 -12.77 15.09 5.48
CA HIS A 151 -12.79 16.54 5.28
C HIS A 151 -11.79 17.15 6.25
N ALA A 152 -10.97 18.08 5.74
CA ALA A 152 -9.92 18.76 6.49
C ALA A 152 -10.50 19.76 7.51
#